data_AF-A0A376U165-F1
#
_entry.id   AF-A0A376U165-F1
#
_cell.length_a   1.000
_cell.length_b   1.000
_cell.length_c   1.000
_cell.angle_alpha   90.00
_cell.angle_beta   90.00
_cell.angle_gamma   90.00
#
_symmetry.space_group_name_H-M   'P 1'
#
loop_
_entity.id
_entity.type
_entity.pdbx_description
1 polymer ?
#
loop_
_entity_poly.entity_id
_entity_poly.type
_entity_poly.pdbx_seq_one_letter_code
_entity_poly.pdbx_strand_id
1 'polypeptide(L)'
;MLNSFKLSLQYILPKLWLTRLAGWGASKRAGWLTKLVIDLFVKYYKVDMKEAQKPDTASYRTFNEFFVRPLRDEVRPIDTDPNVLVMPADGVISQLGKIEENKILQAKATTTASKPCWQATI
;
A
#
# COMPACT_ATOMS: atom_id res chain seq x y z
N MET A 1 4.78 26.22 6.84
CA MET A 1 6.18 26.17 6.38
C MET A 1 6.68 24.76 6.09
N LEU A 2 6.56 23.78 7.02
CA LEU A 2 6.96 22.38 6.75
C LEU A 2 6.24 21.73 5.55
N ASN A 3 4.95 22.01 5.35
CA ASN A 3 4.17 21.40 4.26
C ASN A 3 4.66 21.87 2.88
N SER A 4 4.93 23.16 2.71
CA SER A 4 5.47 23.73 1.47
C SER A 4 6.85 23.14 1.16
N PHE A 5 7.69 22.94 2.18
CA PHE A 5 9.00 22.29 2.02
C PHE A 5 8.88 20.82 1.58
N LYS A 6 7.96 20.04 2.19
CA LYS A 6 7.68 18.65 1.78
C LYS A 6 7.18 18.58 0.32
N LEU A 7 6.32 19.52 -0.08
CA LEU A 7 5.81 19.64 -1.45
C LEU A 7 6.93 19.95 -2.45
N SER A 8 7.78 20.93 -2.16
CA SER A 8 8.95 21.25 -2.99
C SER A 8 9.92 20.07 -3.10
N LEU A 9 10.17 19.37 -2.00
CA LEU A 9 11.02 18.17 -1.99
C LEU A 9 10.44 17.06 -2.87
N GLN A 10 9.13 16.80 -2.79
CA GLN A 10 8.44 15.82 -3.64
C GLN A 10 8.48 16.16 -5.13
N TYR A 11 8.59 17.45 -5.47
CA TYR A 11 8.69 17.92 -6.85
C TYR A 11 10.09 17.74 -7.43
N ILE A 12 11.13 18.01 -6.62
CA ILE A 12 12.54 17.94 -7.03
C ILE A 12 13.07 16.50 -7.02
N LEU A 13 12.53 15.62 -6.15
CA LEU A 13 13.01 14.26 -6.04
C LEU A 13 12.82 13.47 -7.35
N PRO A 14 13.86 12.79 -7.85
CA PRO A 14 13.75 11.90 -9.01
C PRO A 14 13.03 10.60 -8.58
N LYS A 15 11.70 10.68 -8.49
CA LYS A 15 10.81 9.63 -7.99
C LYS A 15 11.06 8.28 -8.67
N LEU A 16 11.24 8.26 -9.99
CA LEU A 16 11.48 7.02 -10.74
C LEU A 16 12.77 6.31 -10.34
N TRP A 17 13.85 7.06 -10.12
CA TRP A 17 15.13 6.50 -9.70
C TRP A 17 15.06 5.94 -8.28
N LEU A 18 14.40 6.67 -7.38
CA LEU A 18 14.18 6.20 -6.01
C LEU A 18 13.34 4.93 -5.97
N THR A 19 12.26 4.85 -6.74
CA THR A 19 11.46 3.63 -6.84
C THR A 19 12.27 2.46 -7.38
N ARG A 20 13.11 2.67 -8.42
CA ARG A 20 13.97 1.62 -8.97
C ARG A 20 15.03 1.16 -7.97
N LEU A 21 15.69 2.07 -7.26
CA LEU A 21 16.67 1.73 -6.24
C LEU A 21 16.02 1.01 -5.06
N ALA A 22 14.85 1.46 -4.60
CA ALA A 22 14.10 0.81 -3.55
C ALA A 22 13.66 -0.60 -3.97
N GLY A 23 13.14 -0.79 -5.18
CA GLY A 23 12.77 -2.11 -5.70
C GLY A 23 13.97 -3.04 -5.88
N TRP A 24 15.11 -2.51 -6.35
CA TRP A 24 16.35 -3.26 -6.44
C TRP A 24 16.85 -3.69 -5.05
N GLY A 25 16.85 -2.79 -4.06
CA GLY A 25 17.23 -3.13 -2.69
C GLY A 25 16.25 -4.11 -2.04
N ALA A 26 14.94 -3.92 -2.24
CA ALA A 26 13.89 -4.73 -1.65
C ALA A 26 13.82 -6.15 -2.23
N SER A 27 14.34 -6.37 -3.45
CA SER A 27 14.45 -7.69 -4.08
C SER A 27 15.74 -8.43 -3.72
N LYS A 28 16.75 -7.76 -3.15
CA LYS A 28 17.98 -8.41 -2.72
C LYS A 28 17.78 -9.22 -1.44
N ARG A 29 18.35 -10.43 -1.45
CA ARG A 29 18.46 -11.32 -0.30
C ARG A 29 19.69 -10.94 0.49
N ALA A 30 19.55 -10.02 1.43
CA ALA A 30 20.64 -9.51 2.26
C ALA A 30 20.61 -10.06 3.69
N GLY A 31 19.92 -11.19 3.91
CA GLY A 31 19.90 -11.93 5.17
C GLY A 31 19.59 -11.03 6.38
N TRP A 32 20.61 -10.79 7.22
CA TRP A 32 20.50 -9.97 8.43
C TRP A 32 20.08 -8.51 8.13
N LEU A 33 20.51 -7.93 7.01
CA LEU A 33 20.16 -6.56 6.64
C LEU A 33 18.69 -6.47 6.26
N THR A 34 18.19 -7.44 5.49
CA THR A 34 16.77 -7.53 5.14
C THR A 34 15.91 -7.65 6.39
N LYS A 35 16.31 -8.53 7.33
CA LYS A 35 15.63 -8.66 8.62
C LYS A 35 15.60 -7.35 9.39
N LEU A 36 16.74 -6.66 9.50
CA LEU A 36 16.83 -5.38 10.22
C LEU A 36 15.90 -4.33 9.61
N VAL A 37 15.83 -4.22 8.28
CA VAL A 37 14.92 -3.31 7.59
C VAL A 37 13.45 -3.68 7.87
N ILE A 38 13.12 -4.96 7.83
CA ILE A 38 11.77 -5.44 8.17
C ILE A 38 11.41 -5.12 9.62
N ASP A 39 12.29 -5.40 10.58
CA ASP A 39 12.07 -5.14 12.01
C ASP A 39 11.86 -3.65 12.28
N LEU A 40 12.66 -2.79 11.65
CA LEU A 40 12.48 -1.34 11.71
C LEU A 40 11.13 -0.92 11.10
N PHE A 41 10.74 -1.52 9.98
CA PHE A 41 9.47 -1.23 9.33
C PHE A 41 8.29 -1.63 10.22
N VAL A 42 8.32 -2.84 10.80
CA VAL A 42 7.30 -3.33 11.74
C VAL A 42 7.18 -2.39 12.94
N LYS A 43 8.30 -1.97 13.52
CA LYS A 43 8.31 -1.07 14.68
C LYS A 43 7.79 0.33 14.35
N TYR A 44 8.20 0.89 13.21
CA TYR A 44 7.84 2.26 12.81
C TYR A 44 6.38 2.36 12.38
N TYR A 45 5.91 1.43 11.54
CA TYR A 45 4.54 1.40 11.03
C TYR A 45 3.56 0.64 11.94
N LYS A 46 4.04 0.08 13.06
CA LYS A 46 3.24 -0.71 14.02
C LYS A 46 2.48 -1.85 13.32
N VAL A 47 3.17 -2.55 12.42
CA VAL A 47 2.59 -3.66 11.67
C VAL A 47 2.25 -4.79 12.63
N ASP A 48 0.99 -5.27 12.61
CA ASP A 48 0.62 -6.44 13.40
C ASP A 48 1.12 -7.71 12.73
N MET A 49 2.14 -8.33 13.34
CA MET A 49 2.70 -9.59 12.88
C MET A 49 1.90 -10.82 13.33
N LYS A 50 0.93 -10.65 14.25
CA LYS A 50 0.07 -11.77 14.69
C LYS A 50 -0.94 -12.17 13.63
N GLU A 51 -1.32 -11.24 12.77
CA GLU A 51 -2.20 -11.50 11.62
C GLU A 51 -1.48 -12.19 10.46
N ALA A 52 -0.15 -12.07 10.39
CA ALA A 52 0.64 -12.68 9.33
C ALA A 52 0.67 -14.21 9.49
N GLN A 53 0.62 -14.94 8.37
CA GLN A 53 0.77 -16.40 8.36
C GLN A 53 2.14 -16.83 8.91
N LYS A 54 3.18 -16.00 8.69
CA LYS A 54 4.52 -16.15 9.26
C LYS A 54 4.83 -14.94 10.16
N PRO A 55 4.61 -15.04 11.49
CA PRO A 55 4.85 -13.93 12.40
C PRO A 55 6.34 -13.57 12.55
N ASP A 56 7.23 -14.53 12.34
CA ASP A 56 8.68 -14.32 12.44
C ASP A 56 9.20 -13.51 11.24
N THR A 57 9.74 -12.32 11.50
CA THR A 57 10.34 -11.44 10.50
C THR A 57 11.57 -12.04 9.83
N ALA A 58 12.27 -12.97 10.51
CA ALA A 58 13.42 -13.68 9.94
C ALA A 58 13.03 -14.71 8.86
N SER A 59 11.76 -15.06 8.76
CA SER A 59 11.27 -16.03 7.77
C SER A 59 11.21 -15.48 6.33
N TYR A 60 11.28 -14.16 6.17
CA TYR A 60 11.21 -13.48 4.88
C TYR A 60 12.61 -13.26 4.30
N ARG A 61 12.84 -13.71 3.06
CA ARG A 61 14.15 -13.63 2.41
C ARG A 61 14.43 -12.27 1.80
N THR A 62 13.38 -11.52 1.47
CA THR A 62 13.45 -10.19 0.86
C THR A 62 12.41 -9.27 1.50
N PHE A 63 12.61 -7.95 1.39
CA PHE A 63 11.62 -6.99 1.89
C PHE A 63 10.32 -7.07 1.07
N ASN A 64 10.42 -7.33 -0.24
CA ASN A 64 9.24 -7.54 -1.08
C ASN A 64 8.40 -8.73 -0.60
N GLU A 65 9.02 -9.85 -0.22
CA GLU A 65 8.31 -11.02 0.31
C GLU A 65 7.56 -10.67 1.61
N PHE A 66 8.15 -9.86 2.47
CA PHE A 66 7.49 -9.32 3.66
C PHE A 66 6.37 -8.33 3.32
N PHE A 67 6.53 -7.51 2.29
CA PHE A 67 5.55 -6.49 1.89
C PHE A 67 4.25 -7.13 1.37
N VAL A 68 4.35 -8.24 0.62
CA VAL A 68 3.20 -9.04 0.16
C VAL A 68 2.89 -10.24 1.07
N ARG A 69 3.27 -10.17 2.35
CA ARG A 69 3.12 -11.31 3.27
C ARG A 69 1.67 -11.82 3.30
N PRO A 70 1.46 -13.15 3.26
CA PRO A 70 0.13 -13.70 3.44
C PRO A 70 -0.35 -13.48 4.87
N LEU A 71 -1.63 -13.17 5.02
CA LEU A 71 -2.33 -13.14 6.30
C LEU A 71 -2.87 -14.53 6.63
N ARG A 72 -3.23 -14.76 7.89
CA ARG A 72 -3.94 -15.97 8.31
C ARG A 72 -5.36 -15.97 7.75
N ASP A 73 -5.83 -17.13 7.29
CA ASP A 73 -7.17 -17.24 6.69
C ASP A 73 -8.30 -16.84 7.66
N GLU A 74 -8.08 -17.04 8.96
CA GLU A 74 -9.04 -16.76 10.02
C GLU A 74 -9.19 -15.26 10.34
N VAL A 75 -8.24 -14.40 9.96
CA VAL A 75 -8.25 -12.98 10.40
C VAL A 75 -9.13 -12.08 9.54
N ARG A 76 -9.61 -12.57 8.39
CA ARG A 76 -10.48 -11.84 7.47
C ARG A 76 -11.62 -12.74 6.96
N PRO A 77 -12.58 -13.10 7.83
CA PRO A 77 -13.77 -13.83 7.39
C PRO A 77 -14.54 -13.01 6.35
N ILE A 78 -14.86 -13.63 5.22
CA ILE A 78 -15.60 -12.99 4.12
C ILE A 78 -17.09 -13.23 4.34
N ASP A 79 -17.90 -12.18 4.18
CA ASP A 79 -19.36 -12.29 4.22
C ASP A 79 -19.85 -13.15 3.04
N THR A 80 -20.72 -14.11 3.33
CA THR A 80 -21.24 -15.06 2.33
C THR A 80 -22.57 -14.63 1.70
N ASP A 81 -23.20 -13.55 2.19
CA ASP A 81 -24.44 -13.05 1.59
C ASP A 81 -24.16 -12.53 0.17
N PRO A 82 -24.78 -13.13 -0.87
CA PRO A 82 -24.59 -12.69 -2.25
C PRO A 82 -25.09 -11.27 -2.54
N ASN A 83 -25.85 -10.66 -1.62
CA ASN A 83 -26.36 -9.28 -1.75
C ASN A 83 -25.49 -8.24 -1.03
N VAL A 84 -24.40 -8.66 -0.39
CA VAL A 84 -23.49 -7.78 0.36
C VAL A 84 -22.20 -7.56 -0.42
N LEU A 85 -21.76 -6.31 -0.51
CA LEU A 85 -20.44 -5.96 -1.03
C LEU A 85 -19.42 -5.98 0.11
N VAL A 86 -18.36 -6.76 -0.06
CA VAL A 86 -17.23 -6.79 0.89
C VAL A 86 -16.17 -5.75 0.53
N MET A 87 -15.38 -5.34 1.52
CA MET A 87 -14.26 -4.42 1.29
C MET A 87 -13.13 -5.14 0.54
N PRO A 88 -12.50 -4.51 -0.48
CA PRO A 88 -11.49 -5.15 -1.31
C PRO A 88 -10.09 -5.17 -0.67
N ALA A 89 -9.83 -4.32 0.32
CA ALA A 89 -8.51 -4.17 0.94
C ALA A 89 -8.61 -3.56 2.35
N ASP A 90 -7.61 -3.86 3.17
CA ASP A 90 -7.40 -3.22 4.48
C ASP A 90 -6.90 -1.79 4.29
N GLY A 91 -7.52 -0.83 4.98
CA GLY A 91 -7.11 0.56 4.91
C GLY A 91 -8.12 1.52 5.51
N VAL A 92 -8.00 2.79 5.12
CA VAL A 92 -8.92 3.84 5.52
C VAL A 92 -9.60 4.38 4.27
N ILE A 93 -10.91 4.56 4.33
CA ILE A 93 -11.67 5.18 3.25
C ILE A 93 -11.26 6.65 3.16
N SER A 94 -10.57 7.02 2.08
CA SER A 94 -10.19 8.42 1.83
C SER A 94 -11.43 9.27 1.55
N GLN A 95 -12.26 8.82 0.61
CA GLN A 95 -13.53 9.46 0.23
C GLN A 95 -14.51 8.39 -0.25
N LEU A 96 -15.79 8.58 0.08
CA LEU A 96 -16.91 7.76 -0.40
C LEU A 96 -18.07 8.68 -0.76
N GLY A 97 -18.82 8.33 -1.79
CA GLY A 97 -19.97 9.13 -2.21
C GLY A 97 -20.46 8.77 -3.60
N LYS A 98 -21.53 9.44 -4.02
CA LYS A 98 -22.09 9.31 -5.36
C LYS A 98 -21.17 9.99 -6.37
N ILE A 99 -20.96 9.34 -7.51
CA ILE A 99 -20.32 9.97 -8.66
C ILE A 99 -21.38 10.86 -9.32
N GLU A 100 -21.12 12.16 -9.40
CA GLU A 100 -21.99 13.14 -10.06
C GLU A 100 -21.32 13.63 -11.34
N GLU A 101 -22.04 13.71 -12.47
CA GLU A 101 -21.53 14.32 -13.71
C GLU A 101 -20.15 13.81 -14.20
N ASN A 102 -19.84 12.51 -14.05
CA ASN A 102 -18.52 11.94 -14.37
C ASN A 102 -17.36 12.59 -13.60
N LYS A 103 -17.62 13.03 -12.38
CA LYS A 103 -16.64 13.68 -11.51
C LYS A 103 -16.46 12.84 -10.24
N ILE A 104 -15.22 12.50 -9.94
CA ILE A 104 -14.83 11.81 -8.72
C ILE A 104 -14.23 12.86 -7.79
N LEU A 105 -14.76 12.91 -6.56
CA LEU A 105 -14.15 13.67 -5.48
C LEU A 105 -12.80 12.99 -5.16
N GLN A 106 -11.72 13.78 -5.12
CA GLN A 106 -10.38 13.27 -4.78
C GLN A 106 -9.84 13.85 -3.46
N ALA A 107 -10.13 15.13 -3.21
CA ALA A 107 -9.82 15.83 -1.96
C ALA A 107 -10.82 16.99 -1.76
N LYS A 108 -10.90 17.56 -0.57
CA LYS A 108 -11.80 18.71 -0.30
C LYS A 108 -11.53 19.83 -1.33
N ALA A 109 -12.54 20.15 -2.13
CA ALA A 109 -12.51 21.12 -3.24
C ALA A 109 -11.63 20.76 -4.45
N THR A 110 -11.23 19.49 -4.64
CA THR A 110 -10.53 19.02 -5.85
C THR A 110 -11.25 17.82 -6.45
N THR A 111 -11.71 17.99 -7.68
CA THR A 111 -12.53 17.05 -8.42
C THR A 111 -11.82 16.66 -9.71
N THR A 112 -11.67 15.37 -9.97
CA THR A 112 -11.10 14.88 -11.22
C THR A 112 -12.19 14.26 -12.09
N ALA A 113 -12.09 14.47 -13.40
CA ALA A 113 -13.00 13.82 -14.34
C ALA A 113 -12.73 12.30 -14.35
N SER A 114 -13.76 11.49 -14.17
CA SER A 114 -13.69 10.05 -14.38
C SER A 114 -13.50 9.79 -15.88
N LYS A 115 -12.25 9.66 -16.33
CA LYS A 115 -12.01 9.08 -17.65
C LYS A 115 -12.40 7.60 -17.61
N PRO A 116 -13.05 7.06 -18.66
CA PRO A 116 -13.42 5.65 -18.70
C PRO A 116 -12.15 4.78 -18.58
N CYS A 117 -12.04 4.06 -17.47
CA CYS A 117 -10.94 3.15 -17.15
C CYS A 117 -11.08 1.78 -17.86
N TRP A 118 -11.63 1.79 -19.08
CA TRP A 118 -11.88 0.59 -19.90
C TRP A 118 -11.30 0.71 -21.31
N GLN A 119 -10.10 1.28 -21.43
CA GLN A 119 -9.24 1.13 -22.60
C GLN A 119 -7.85 0.68 -22.16
N ALA A 120 -7.79 -0.49 -21.54
CA ALA A 120 -6.61 -1.34 -21.59
C ALA A 120 -6.94 -2.46 -22.57
N THR A 121 -6.71 -2.21 -23.85
CA THR A 121 -6.63 -3.26 -24.87
C THR A 121 -5.50 -4.19 -24.48
N ILE A 122 -5.79 -5.48 -24.45
CA ILE A 122 -4.84 -6.59 -24.32
C ILE A 122 -3.81 -6.52 -25.45
#